data_AF-A0AAN7UTF0-F1
#
_entry.id   AF-A0AAN7UTF0-F1
#
_cell.length_a   1.000
_cell.length_b   1.000
_cell.length_c   1.000
_cell.angle_alpha   90.00
_cell.angle_beta   90.00
_cell.angle_gamma   90.00
#
_symmetry.space_group_name_H-M   'P 1'
#
loop_
_entity.id
_entity.type
_entity.pdbx_description
1 polymer ?
#
loop_
_entity_poly.entity_id
_entity_poly.type
_entity_poly.pdbx_seq_one_letter_code
_entity_poly.pdbx_strand_id
1 'polypeptide(L)'
;MSFLNQLKEKAEELNRKHNLLPIGQNRPQQGYGASPQQYYPGQQPYPHQPQHQPQSQWQWQQPAPTHWQTPPPPGQSWQQPAPPQPNYNTRPGGPPPIPSHSKPPAHPPAEPGGPRVYWRPTFSPGIPVSHEFDHKLGHGDPWGWGNNQLENYTSDSSNSFYTPDGKLVVRALSQPYHPDPEARYTSARLVSRATLGRRDGCLTAWLSLPCAEGIWPAFWLLPREPYVWPHEGEIDIAESWNGDCKNHSCLHWGFYTPEDAQKHLVRGTHIPDMPYRAIRYDFVWQCSGTRDRGDGKSEGGGRLMWYIDGRPVMKNLAPPGTRCIEDWTVLLNIAMGGNVCQGKNPRDGAYDMVVHDLHMSEAPDGGWPRFDNDWQHCPDGAMM
;
A
#
# COMPACT_ATOMS: atom_id res chain seq x y z
N MET A 1 11.91 -42.73 -9.62
CA MET A 1 10.53 -42.34 -9.94
C MET A 1 10.42 -40.82 -9.77
N SER A 2 9.83 -40.11 -10.75
CA SER A 2 9.85 -38.65 -10.85
C SER A 2 9.08 -37.96 -9.71
N PHE A 3 9.60 -36.82 -9.23
CA PHE A 3 8.98 -35.93 -8.23
C PHE A 3 7.52 -35.57 -8.57
N LEU A 4 7.17 -35.54 -9.86
CA LEU A 4 5.78 -35.33 -10.31
C LEU A 4 4.82 -36.45 -9.86
N ASN A 5 5.29 -37.69 -9.72
CA ASN A 5 4.44 -38.81 -9.32
C ASN A 5 4.13 -38.75 -7.82
N GLN A 6 5.07 -38.29 -6.98
CA GLN A 6 4.85 -38.09 -5.55
C GLN A 6 3.86 -36.96 -5.25
N LEU A 7 3.84 -35.91 -6.10
CA LEU A 7 2.87 -34.83 -5.99
C LEU A 7 1.46 -35.26 -6.40
N LYS A 8 1.34 -36.12 -7.42
CA LYS A 8 0.04 -36.69 -7.83
C LYS A 8 -0.54 -37.61 -6.77
N GLU A 9 0.26 -38.48 -6.18
CA GLU A 9 -0.19 -39.38 -5.10
C GLU A 9 -0.67 -38.60 -3.86
N LYS A 10 0.04 -37.52 -3.46
CA LYS A 10 -0.40 -36.65 -2.36
C LYS A 10 -1.70 -35.89 -2.67
N ALA A 11 -1.90 -35.45 -3.91
CA ALA A 11 -3.13 -34.77 -4.32
C ALA A 11 -4.34 -35.74 -4.32
N GLU A 12 -4.15 -36.99 -4.74
CA GLU A 12 -5.19 -38.02 -4.70
C GLU A 12 -5.52 -38.51 -3.28
N GLU A 13 -4.55 -38.46 -2.36
CA GLU A 13 -4.78 -38.73 -0.93
C GLU A 13 -5.61 -37.62 -0.27
N LEU A 14 -5.33 -36.35 -0.60
CA LEU A 14 -6.10 -35.20 -0.13
C LEU A 14 -7.54 -35.20 -0.65
N ASN A 15 -7.76 -35.55 -1.92
CA ASN A 15 -9.11 -35.65 -2.48
C ASN A 15 -9.96 -36.75 -1.82
N ARG A 16 -9.35 -37.88 -1.41
CA ARG A 16 -10.05 -38.94 -0.68
C ARG A 16 -10.41 -38.55 0.75
N LYS A 17 -9.62 -37.70 1.42
CA LYS A 17 -9.89 -37.24 2.80
C LYS A 17 -11.00 -36.19 2.90
N HIS A 18 -11.24 -35.41 1.84
CA HIS A 18 -12.14 -34.26 1.91
C HIS A 18 -13.40 -34.36 1.04
N ASN A 19 -13.64 -35.51 0.40
CA ASN A 19 -14.82 -35.79 -0.43
C ASN A 19 -15.11 -34.70 -1.49
N LEU A 20 -14.04 -34.09 -2.03
CA LEU A 20 -14.13 -33.09 -3.09
C LEU A 20 -14.21 -33.82 -4.43
N LEU A 21 -15.28 -33.57 -5.18
CA LEU A 21 -15.47 -34.13 -6.51
C LEU A 21 -14.38 -33.61 -7.47
N PRO A 22 -13.86 -34.46 -8.38
CA PRO A 22 -12.83 -34.05 -9.32
C PRO A 22 -13.36 -33.07 -10.37
N ILE A 23 -12.57 -32.04 -10.66
CA ILE A 23 -12.85 -31.05 -11.70
C ILE A 23 -12.75 -31.71 -13.08
N GLY A 24 -13.85 -31.65 -13.84
CA GLY A 24 -13.86 -31.86 -15.28
C GLY A 24 -14.76 -32.99 -15.77
N GLN A 25 -16.04 -32.70 -15.98
CA GLN A 25 -16.86 -33.29 -17.05
C GLN A 25 -18.20 -32.54 -17.20
N ASN A 26 -18.40 -31.91 -18.36
CA ASN A 26 -19.69 -31.42 -18.86
C ASN A 26 -20.61 -32.60 -19.18
N ARG A 27 -21.92 -32.52 -18.85
CA ARG A 27 -23.03 -33.19 -19.56
C ARG A 27 -24.40 -32.49 -19.31
N PRO A 28 -25.42 -32.70 -20.17
CA PRO A 28 -26.24 -31.64 -20.75
C PRO A 28 -27.64 -31.46 -20.14
N GLN A 29 -28.32 -30.37 -20.54
CA GLN A 29 -29.73 -30.05 -20.27
C GLN A 29 -30.73 -31.03 -20.92
N GLN A 30 -31.72 -31.46 -20.12
CA GLN A 30 -33.13 -31.82 -20.43
C GLN A 30 -33.87 -31.74 -19.06
N GLY A 31 -35.09 -31.26 -18.81
CA GLY A 31 -36.21 -30.73 -19.58
C GLY A 31 -37.49 -30.92 -18.72
N TYR A 32 -38.20 -29.82 -18.45
CA TYR A 32 -39.62 -29.64 -18.06
C TYR A 32 -40.26 -30.22 -16.77
N GLY A 33 -40.95 -29.33 -16.05
CA GLY A 33 -42.05 -29.60 -15.12
C GLY A 33 -42.60 -28.31 -14.48
N ALA A 34 -43.74 -27.79 -14.96
CA ALA A 34 -44.44 -26.56 -14.55
C ALA A 34 -45.09 -26.67 -13.14
N SER A 35 -45.28 -25.59 -12.35
CA SER A 35 -46.44 -24.65 -12.33
C SER A 35 -46.45 -23.88 -10.97
N PRO A 36 -47.27 -22.85 -10.69
CA PRO A 36 -47.79 -21.74 -11.50
C PRO A 36 -47.58 -20.33 -10.87
N GLN A 37 -48.03 -19.33 -11.61
CA GLN A 37 -47.96 -17.86 -11.49
C GLN A 37 -48.49 -17.22 -10.20
N GLN A 38 -47.92 -16.05 -9.86
CA GLN A 38 -48.67 -14.90 -9.35
C GLN A 38 -48.27 -13.61 -10.08
N TYR A 39 -49.30 -12.81 -10.35
CA TYR A 39 -49.41 -11.67 -11.27
C TYR A 39 -49.22 -10.34 -10.51
N TYR A 40 -48.65 -9.30 -11.13
CA TYR A 40 -49.21 -7.93 -11.12
C TYR A 40 -48.67 -7.13 -12.34
N PRO A 41 -49.47 -6.25 -12.98
CA PRO A 41 -49.26 -5.80 -14.37
C PRO A 41 -48.84 -4.32 -14.50
N GLY A 42 -48.28 -3.96 -15.67
CA GLY A 42 -48.41 -2.61 -16.24
C GLY A 42 -47.18 -2.05 -16.98
N GLN A 43 -47.07 -2.31 -18.29
CA GLN A 43 -47.07 -1.33 -19.41
C GLN A 43 -46.51 -1.94 -20.72
N GLN A 44 -47.10 -1.52 -21.84
CA GLN A 44 -47.11 -2.09 -23.20
C GLN A 44 -46.06 -1.42 -24.15
N PRO A 45 -45.86 -1.86 -25.43
CA PRO A 45 -44.54 -2.26 -25.94
C PRO A 45 -43.94 -1.53 -27.20
N TYR A 46 -42.62 -1.75 -27.41
CA TYR A 46 -41.78 -1.96 -28.64
C TYR A 46 -41.75 -0.93 -29.82
N PRO A 47 -40.61 -0.75 -30.55
CA PRO A 47 -40.07 -1.76 -31.49
C PRO A 47 -38.54 -1.95 -31.61
N HIS A 48 -38.21 -2.99 -32.39
CA HIS A 48 -36.96 -3.74 -32.62
C HIS A 48 -35.81 -3.03 -33.37
N GLN A 49 -34.57 -3.51 -33.16
CA GLN A 49 -33.60 -4.09 -34.14
C GLN A 49 -32.12 -4.03 -33.63
N PRO A 50 -31.11 -4.72 -34.24
CA PRO A 50 -30.84 -6.16 -34.21
C PRO A 50 -29.42 -6.50 -33.66
N GLN A 51 -29.19 -7.80 -33.39
CA GLN A 51 -27.90 -8.36 -32.93
C GLN A 51 -26.82 -8.34 -34.03
N HIS A 52 -25.62 -7.87 -33.69
CA HIS A 52 -24.38 -8.16 -34.40
C HIS A 52 -23.39 -8.88 -33.47
N GLN A 53 -22.97 -10.08 -33.89
CA GLN A 53 -21.76 -10.75 -33.40
C GLN A 53 -20.51 -10.08 -34.01
N PRO A 54 -19.38 -10.03 -33.29
CA PRO A 54 -18.09 -9.87 -33.93
C PRO A 54 -17.30 -11.19 -33.89
N GLN A 55 -17.03 -11.73 -35.08
CA GLN A 55 -15.82 -12.53 -35.32
C GLN A 55 -14.65 -11.56 -35.53
N SER A 56 -13.53 -11.76 -34.82
CA SER A 56 -12.22 -11.38 -35.35
C SER A 56 -11.14 -12.30 -34.79
N GLN A 57 -10.61 -13.14 -35.67
CA GLN A 57 -9.34 -13.82 -35.51
C GLN A 57 -8.25 -12.83 -35.96
N TRP A 58 -7.24 -12.58 -35.12
CA TRP A 58 -6.01 -11.93 -35.56
C TRP A 58 -4.85 -12.91 -35.46
N GLN A 59 -4.38 -13.33 -36.63
CA GLN A 59 -3.19 -14.14 -36.84
C GLN A 59 -1.94 -13.31 -36.55
N TRP A 60 -1.00 -13.91 -35.82
CA TRP A 60 0.34 -13.39 -35.58
C TRP A 60 1.15 -13.28 -36.87
N GLN A 61 1.74 -12.12 -37.14
CA GLN A 61 2.84 -11.94 -38.10
C GLN A 61 4.11 -11.53 -37.35
N GLN A 62 5.18 -12.29 -37.54
CA GLN A 62 6.52 -11.98 -37.02
C GLN A 62 7.23 -10.98 -37.94
N PRO A 63 8.00 -10.01 -37.41
CA PRO A 63 8.93 -9.23 -38.21
C PRO A 63 10.29 -9.93 -38.39
N ALA A 64 10.89 -9.71 -39.57
CA ALA A 64 12.16 -10.27 -40.04
C ALA A 64 13.41 -9.66 -39.35
N PRO A 65 14.58 -10.33 -39.37
CA PRO A 65 15.73 -9.98 -38.56
C PRO A 65 16.55 -8.82 -39.17
N THR A 66 16.82 -7.79 -38.37
CA THR A 66 17.73 -6.69 -38.73
C THR A 66 18.91 -6.62 -37.75
N HIS A 67 20.07 -7.04 -38.28
CA HIS A 67 21.46 -6.62 -38.01
C HIS A 67 21.86 -6.30 -36.54
N TRP A 68 22.49 -7.27 -35.88
CA TRP A 68 23.29 -7.05 -34.68
C TRP A 68 24.58 -6.29 -35.04
N GLN A 69 24.79 -5.12 -34.42
CA GLN A 69 26.11 -4.47 -34.39
C GLN A 69 26.97 -5.15 -33.31
N THR A 70 28.23 -5.44 -33.63
CA THR A 70 29.21 -6.09 -32.74
C THR A 70 29.60 -5.20 -31.55
N PRO A 71 29.91 -5.77 -30.37
CA PRO A 71 30.38 -5.01 -29.22
C PRO A 71 31.81 -4.45 -29.44
N PRO A 72 32.17 -3.29 -28.85
CA PRO A 72 33.52 -2.73 -28.95
C PRO A 72 34.50 -3.44 -27.99
N PRO A 73 35.82 -3.35 -28.24
CA PRO A 73 36.85 -4.02 -27.44
C PRO A 73 37.01 -3.39 -26.05
N PRO A 74 37.57 -4.12 -25.06
CA PRO A 74 37.63 -3.66 -23.67
C PRO A 74 38.63 -2.50 -23.49
N GLY A 75 38.18 -1.37 -22.92
CA GLY A 75 39.08 -0.29 -22.47
C GLY A 75 38.59 1.16 -22.59
N GLN A 76 37.36 1.44 -23.04
CA GLN A 76 36.83 2.81 -23.09
C GLN A 76 35.57 2.96 -22.21
N SER A 77 35.58 3.95 -21.33
CA SER A 77 34.45 4.34 -20.50
C SER A 77 33.41 5.10 -21.33
N TRP A 78 32.15 4.70 -21.24
CA TRP A 78 31.03 5.47 -21.79
C TRP A 78 30.81 6.73 -20.94
N GLN A 79 31.15 7.91 -21.48
CA GLN A 79 30.54 9.16 -21.03
C GLN A 79 29.33 9.44 -21.93
N GLN A 80 28.13 9.14 -21.43
CA GLN A 80 26.91 9.66 -22.06
C GLN A 80 26.73 11.14 -21.65
N PRO A 81 26.46 12.06 -22.59
CA PRO A 81 26.04 13.41 -22.23
C PRO A 81 24.67 13.37 -21.54
N ALA A 82 24.51 14.18 -20.49
CA ALA A 82 23.24 14.28 -19.77
C ALA A 82 22.08 14.64 -20.71
N PRO A 83 20.90 14.01 -20.58
CA PRO A 83 19.75 14.35 -21.40
C PRO A 83 19.29 15.79 -21.10
N PRO A 84 18.78 16.53 -22.11
CA PRO A 84 18.29 17.89 -21.90
C PRO A 84 17.11 17.90 -20.93
N GLN A 85 17.12 18.87 -20.01
CA GLN A 85 16.05 19.10 -19.03
C GLN A 85 14.72 19.40 -19.75
N PRO A 86 13.60 18.73 -19.42
CA PRO A 86 12.32 19.03 -20.03
C PRO A 86 11.80 20.41 -19.58
N ASN A 87 11.37 21.21 -20.56
CA ASN A 87 10.74 22.51 -20.33
C ASN A 87 9.25 22.29 -19.98
N TYR A 88 8.87 22.49 -18.71
CA TYR A 88 7.56 22.13 -18.16
C TYR A 88 6.37 23.01 -18.57
N ASN A 89 6.51 23.89 -19.57
CA ASN A 89 5.51 24.96 -19.78
C ASN A 89 4.44 24.74 -20.86
N THR A 90 4.26 23.53 -21.41
CA THR A 90 3.21 23.32 -22.45
C THR A 90 2.57 21.93 -22.44
N ARG A 91 1.69 21.61 -21.48
CA ARG A 91 0.65 20.59 -21.70
C ARG A 91 -0.59 20.80 -20.82
N PRO A 92 -1.81 20.85 -21.38
CA PRO A 92 -3.03 20.87 -20.58
C PRO A 92 -3.28 19.49 -19.95
N GLY A 93 -3.37 19.42 -18.61
CA GLY A 93 -3.87 18.23 -17.90
C GLY A 93 -2.83 17.35 -17.16
N GLY A 94 -1.61 17.85 -16.89
CA GLY A 94 -0.73 17.23 -15.90
C GLY A 94 -1.22 17.41 -14.46
N PRO A 95 -0.75 16.60 -13.49
CA PRO A 95 -1.02 16.84 -12.08
C PRO A 95 -0.59 18.26 -11.70
N PRO A 96 -1.26 18.91 -10.73
CA PRO A 96 -0.99 20.29 -10.40
C PRO A 96 0.50 20.48 -10.08
N PRO A 97 1.13 21.56 -10.57
CA PRO A 97 2.51 21.86 -10.22
C PRO A 97 2.63 21.96 -8.70
N ILE A 98 3.71 21.39 -8.15
CA ILE A 98 4.08 21.55 -6.75
C ILE A 98 4.03 23.06 -6.44
N PRO A 99 3.20 23.52 -5.47
CA PRO A 99 3.12 24.94 -5.16
C PRO A 99 4.49 25.46 -4.76
N SER A 100 5.14 26.25 -5.63
CA SER A 100 6.48 26.81 -5.38
C SER A 100 6.48 27.94 -4.35
N HIS A 101 5.34 28.26 -3.74
CA HIS A 101 5.19 29.41 -2.83
C HIS A 101 4.36 29.19 -1.57
N SER A 102 4.06 27.95 -1.17
CA SER A 102 3.70 27.70 0.22
C SER A 102 4.97 27.35 0.98
N LYS A 103 5.63 28.36 1.56
CA LYS A 103 6.41 28.12 2.77
C LYS A 103 5.46 27.33 3.69
N PRO A 104 5.78 26.09 4.10
CA PRO A 104 5.02 25.44 5.16
C PRO A 104 4.89 26.44 6.31
N PRO A 105 3.77 26.47 7.07
CA PRO A 105 3.79 27.20 8.32
C PRO A 105 5.10 26.82 9.02
N ALA A 106 5.90 27.85 9.36
CA ALA A 106 7.19 27.62 9.99
C ALA A 106 6.93 26.62 11.12
N HIS A 107 7.68 25.52 11.15
CA HIS A 107 7.57 24.55 12.24
C HIS A 107 7.49 25.37 13.52
N PRO A 108 6.39 25.28 14.30
CA PRO A 108 6.41 25.88 15.61
C PRO A 108 7.67 25.33 16.29
N PRO A 109 8.52 26.18 16.89
CA PRO A 109 9.59 25.68 17.74
C PRO A 109 8.95 24.65 18.66
N ALA A 110 9.53 23.44 18.73
CA ALA A 110 9.05 22.41 19.63
C ALA A 110 8.77 23.09 20.97
N GLU A 111 7.51 23.10 21.40
CA GLU A 111 7.16 23.80 22.63
C GLU A 111 8.07 23.27 23.74
N PRO A 112 8.64 24.13 24.59
CA PRO A 112 9.40 23.66 25.74
C PRO A 112 8.42 22.91 26.66
N GLY A 113 8.32 21.59 26.49
CA GLY A 113 7.32 20.75 27.15
C GLY A 113 6.69 19.64 26.30
N GLY A 114 6.95 19.59 24.99
CA GLY A 114 6.48 18.48 24.13
C GLY A 114 7.11 17.12 24.48
N PRO A 115 6.51 15.99 24.07
CA PRO A 115 7.06 14.66 24.28
C PRO A 115 8.50 14.54 23.76
N ARG A 116 9.36 13.83 24.49
CA ARG A 116 10.74 13.59 24.06
C ARG A 116 10.75 12.72 22.81
N VAL A 117 11.31 13.24 21.73
CA VAL A 117 11.62 12.47 20.52
C VAL A 117 12.82 11.58 20.79
N TYR A 118 12.71 10.28 20.47
CA TYR A 118 13.80 9.32 20.63
C TYR A 118 14.33 8.75 19.30
N TRP A 119 13.61 8.96 18.20
CA TRP A 119 14.08 8.63 16.86
C TRP A 119 13.53 9.63 15.83
N ARG A 120 14.38 10.03 14.89
CA ARG A 120 14.05 10.83 13.70
C ARG A 120 15.07 10.47 12.60
N PRO A 121 14.64 10.05 11.41
CA PRO A 121 15.54 9.79 10.30
C PRO A 121 16.08 11.12 9.73
N THR A 122 17.28 11.08 9.16
CA THR A 122 17.91 12.25 8.54
C THR A 122 17.54 12.33 7.06
N PHE A 123 16.80 13.36 6.66
CA PHE A 123 16.48 13.63 5.26
C PHE A 123 17.49 14.62 4.67
N SER A 124 18.63 14.12 4.18
CA SER A 124 19.71 14.97 3.64
C SER A 124 20.06 14.56 2.21
N PRO A 125 20.00 15.46 1.20
CA PRO A 125 20.31 15.16 -0.20
C PRO A 125 21.65 14.48 -0.46
N GLY A 126 22.63 14.67 0.44
CA GLY A 126 23.96 14.07 0.32
C GLY A 126 24.05 12.63 0.85
N ILE A 127 22.96 12.08 1.37
CA ILE A 127 22.91 10.75 1.97
C ILE A 127 21.95 9.87 1.16
N PRO A 128 22.33 8.64 0.78
CA PRO A 128 21.40 7.71 0.16
C PRO A 128 20.20 7.40 1.06
N VAL A 129 19.00 7.26 0.49
CA VAL A 129 17.79 6.84 1.23
C VAL A 129 18.02 5.52 1.99
N SER A 130 18.89 4.65 1.46
CA SER A 130 19.28 3.37 2.07
C SER A 130 19.95 3.47 3.44
N HIS A 131 20.42 4.65 3.83
CA HIS A 131 20.96 4.89 5.16
C HIS A 131 19.90 4.78 6.26
N GLU A 132 18.67 5.22 5.96
CA GLU A 132 17.55 5.25 6.92
C GLU A 132 16.52 4.15 6.64
N PHE A 133 16.38 3.73 5.38
CA PHE A 133 15.36 2.78 4.93
C PHE A 133 15.90 1.72 3.98
N ASP A 134 15.61 0.44 4.23
CA ASP A 134 15.84 -0.61 3.24
C ASP A 134 14.78 -0.55 2.13
N HIS A 135 15.19 -0.74 0.88
CA HIS A 135 14.27 -0.88 -0.26
C HIS A 135 13.83 -2.33 -0.43
N LYS A 136 12.52 -2.56 -0.50
CA LYS A 136 11.96 -3.79 -1.08
C LYS A 136 11.90 -3.61 -2.59
N LEU A 137 12.41 -4.60 -3.32
CA LEU A 137 12.62 -4.52 -4.77
C LEU A 137 11.72 -5.52 -5.50
N GLY A 138 11.41 -5.22 -6.76
CA GLY A 138 10.68 -6.11 -7.64
C GLY A 138 9.17 -5.89 -7.65
N HIS A 139 8.50 -6.65 -8.51
CA HIS A 139 7.04 -6.66 -8.67
C HIS A 139 6.31 -7.49 -7.60
N GLY A 140 7.04 -8.29 -6.81
CA GLY A 140 6.41 -9.20 -5.84
C GLY A 140 5.66 -10.34 -6.53
N ASP A 141 6.29 -10.93 -7.55
CA ASP A 141 5.74 -12.00 -8.36
C ASP A 141 5.32 -13.24 -7.55
N PRO A 142 4.30 -13.99 -8.02
CA PRO A 142 3.50 -13.73 -9.22
C PRO A 142 2.24 -12.87 -8.96
N TRP A 143 2.07 -12.31 -7.76
CA TRP A 143 0.79 -11.76 -7.29
C TRP A 143 0.78 -10.25 -7.05
N GLY A 144 1.79 -9.51 -7.53
CA GLY A 144 1.86 -8.06 -7.33
C GLY A 144 1.82 -7.70 -5.84
N TRP A 145 2.75 -8.28 -5.06
CA TRP A 145 2.81 -8.18 -3.59
C TRP A 145 1.52 -8.64 -2.87
N GLY A 146 0.83 -9.63 -3.45
CA GLY A 146 -0.38 -10.22 -2.89
C GLY A 146 -1.66 -9.44 -3.20
N ASN A 147 -1.56 -8.31 -3.90
CA ASN A 147 -2.68 -7.39 -4.14
C ASN A 147 -2.89 -7.03 -5.61
N ASN A 148 -2.31 -7.77 -6.55
CA ASN A 148 -2.38 -7.47 -7.99
C ASN A 148 -1.89 -6.06 -8.34
N GLN A 149 -0.90 -5.57 -7.59
CA GLN A 149 -0.24 -4.29 -7.82
C GLN A 149 0.52 -4.31 -9.16
N LEU A 150 0.71 -3.15 -9.80
CA LEU A 150 1.31 -3.03 -11.13
C LEU A 150 2.79 -2.69 -11.10
N GLU A 151 3.24 -2.02 -10.05
CA GLU A 151 4.57 -1.44 -9.98
C GLU A 151 5.68 -2.48 -9.82
N ASN A 152 6.84 -2.12 -10.34
CA ASN A 152 8.12 -2.69 -9.96
C ASN A 152 8.78 -1.74 -8.95
N TYR A 153 8.96 -2.17 -7.70
CA TYR A 153 9.66 -1.35 -6.73
C TYR A 153 11.17 -1.34 -7.00
N THR A 154 11.77 -0.16 -6.97
CA THR A 154 13.20 0.02 -7.26
C THR A 154 13.90 0.78 -6.13
N SER A 155 15.24 0.82 -6.18
CA SER A 155 16.06 1.70 -5.35
C SER A 155 16.60 2.91 -6.14
N ASP A 156 16.05 3.18 -7.32
CA ASP A 156 16.47 4.32 -8.14
C ASP A 156 16.11 5.63 -7.44
N SER A 157 17.03 6.59 -7.55
CA SER A 157 16.84 7.99 -7.19
C SER A 157 15.62 8.63 -7.88
N SER A 158 15.14 8.10 -9.00
CA SER A 158 13.89 8.54 -9.63
C SER A 158 12.64 8.17 -8.84
N ASN A 159 12.71 7.14 -7.98
CA ASN A 159 11.59 6.64 -7.18
C ASN A 159 11.68 7.02 -5.69
N SER A 160 12.89 7.27 -5.17
CA SER A 160 13.03 7.80 -3.81
C SER A 160 14.27 8.67 -3.64
N PHE A 161 14.12 9.87 -3.07
CA PHE A 161 15.21 10.83 -2.90
C PHE A 161 14.91 11.86 -1.80
N TYR A 162 15.95 12.52 -1.31
CA TYR A 162 15.81 13.66 -0.39
C TYR A 162 15.89 14.99 -1.14
N THR A 163 15.02 15.92 -0.79
CA THR A 163 15.00 17.28 -1.37
C THR A 163 15.98 18.21 -0.67
N PRO A 164 16.46 19.29 -1.34
CA PRO A 164 17.35 20.28 -0.73
C PRO A 164 16.86 20.92 0.58
N ASP A 165 15.55 20.98 0.77
CA ASP A 165 14.88 21.50 1.97
C ASP A 165 14.59 20.43 3.04
N GLY A 166 15.15 19.22 2.89
CA GLY A 166 15.16 18.22 3.94
C GLY A 166 13.88 17.38 4.04
N LYS A 167 13.29 17.01 2.90
CA LYS A 167 12.11 16.13 2.83
C LYS A 167 12.46 14.83 2.13
N LEU A 168 11.74 13.75 2.44
CA LEU A 168 11.79 12.51 1.66
C LEU A 168 10.66 12.52 0.63
N VAL A 169 10.99 12.22 -0.63
CA VAL A 169 10.02 11.97 -1.69
C VAL A 169 10.02 10.49 -2.02
N VAL A 170 8.83 9.89 -2.03
CA VAL A 170 8.56 8.60 -2.67
C VAL A 170 7.75 8.90 -3.92
N ARG A 171 8.23 8.47 -5.08
CA ARG A 171 7.67 8.79 -6.39
C ARG A 171 7.28 7.53 -7.15
N ALA A 172 6.00 7.43 -7.47
CA ALA A 172 5.50 6.49 -8.46
C ALA A 172 5.58 7.13 -9.86
N LEU A 173 6.17 6.40 -10.81
CA LEU A 173 6.26 6.77 -12.21
C LEU A 173 5.37 5.81 -13.01
N SER A 174 4.33 6.35 -13.63
CA SER A 174 3.50 5.62 -14.58
C SER A 174 3.90 6.03 -15.99
N GLN A 175 4.33 5.06 -16.78
CA GLN A 175 4.67 5.17 -18.20
C GLN A 175 4.04 3.99 -18.97
N PRO A 176 2.70 3.92 -19.11
CA PRO A 176 2.01 2.71 -19.58
C PRO A 176 2.46 2.23 -20.97
N TYR A 177 3.01 3.14 -21.79
CA TYR A 177 3.47 2.88 -23.15
C TYR A 177 4.98 2.61 -23.24
N HIS A 178 5.68 2.50 -22.11
CA HIS A 178 7.11 2.20 -22.11
C HIS A 178 7.37 0.82 -22.75
N PRO A 179 8.38 0.70 -23.65
CA PRO A 179 8.65 -0.55 -24.37
C PRO A 179 9.07 -1.68 -23.44
N ASP A 180 9.86 -1.37 -22.40
CA ASP A 180 10.18 -2.29 -21.32
C ASP A 180 9.01 -2.37 -20.32
N PRO A 181 8.38 -3.55 -20.14
CA PRO A 181 7.29 -3.75 -19.18
C PRO A 181 7.65 -3.40 -17.73
N GLU A 182 8.89 -3.65 -17.29
CA GLU A 182 9.31 -3.43 -15.91
C GLU A 182 9.45 -1.94 -15.57
N ALA A 183 9.61 -1.10 -16.60
CA ALA A 183 9.70 0.35 -16.48
C ALA A 183 8.34 1.05 -16.70
N ARG A 184 7.28 0.34 -17.08
CA ARG A 184 5.94 0.94 -17.27
C ARG A 184 5.35 1.49 -15.99
N TYR A 185 5.67 0.88 -14.86
CA TYR A 185 5.21 1.29 -13.55
C TYR A 185 6.34 1.06 -12.58
N THR A 186 6.97 2.12 -12.09
CA THR A 186 8.02 2.03 -11.07
C THR A 186 7.67 2.85 -9.85
N SER A 187 8.10 2.41 -8.68
CA SER A 187 7.89 3.11 -7.42
C SER A 187 8.97 2.74 -6.41
N ALA A 188 8.86 3.18 -5.16
CA ALA A 188 9.70 2.72 -4.06
C ALA A 188 8.84 2.18 -2.91
N ARG A 189 9.34 1.11 -2.27
CA ARG A 189 8.80 0.55 -1.03
C ARG A 189 9.91 0.52 0.00
N LEU A 190 9.80 1.44 0.96
CA LEU A 190 10.80 1.71 1.97
C LEU A 190 10.41 1.05 3.29
N VAL A 191 11.38 0.46 3.99
CA VAL A 191 11.23 -0.13 5.32
C VAL A 191 12.27 0.50 6.25
N SER A 192 11.87 1.07 7.37
CA SER A 192 12.80 1.74 8.28
C SER A 192 13.81 0.76 8.86
N ARG A 193 15.07 1.20 8.96
CA ARG A 193 16.10 0.43 9.68
C ARG A 193 15.85 0.41 11.18
N ALA A 194 15.23 1.45 11.74
CA ALA A 194 14.78 1.46 13.12
C ALA A 194 13.48 0.66 13.30
N THR A 195 13.31 0.02 14.46
CA THR A 195 11.99 -0.42 14.92
C THR A 195 11.35 0.67 15.79
N LEU A 196 10.08 0.47 16.18
CA LEU A 196 9.42 1.33 17.17
C LEU A 196 10.20 1.35 18.50
N GLY A 197 10.86 0.24 18.86
CA GLY A 197 11.90 0.15 19.88
C GLY A 197 11.43 0.34 21.32
N ARG A 198 10.14 0.57 21.54
CA ARG A 198 9.54 0.80 22.85
C ARG A 198 8.14 0.20 22.93
N ARG A 199 7.73 -0.14 24.16
CA ARG A 199 6.39 -0.68 24.44
C ARG A 199 5.31 0.38 24.53
N ASP A 200 5.70 1.63 24.75
CA ASP A 200 4.82 2.80 24.72
C ASP A 200 5.47 3.88 23.86
N GLY A 201 4.68 4.58 23.05
CA GLY A 201 5.18 5.67 22.23
C GLY A 201 4.18 6.20 21.22
N CYS A 202 4.66 7.14 20.41
CA CYS A 202 3.92 7.73 19.31
C CYS A 202 4.84 7.84 18.08
N LEU A 203 4.32 7.46 16.91
CA LEU A 203 4.93 7.65 15.61
C LEU A 203 4.14 8.73 14.89
N THR A 204 4.81 9.81 14.51
CA THR A 204 4.19 10.96 13.84
C THR A 204 4.81 11.15 12.46
N ALA A 205 3.96 11.38 11.46
CA ALA A 205 4.36 11.75 10.11
C ALA A 205 3.55 12.94 9.58
N TRP A 206 4.21 13.84 8.85
CA TRP A 206 3.55 14.89 8.06
C TRP A 206 3.67 14.55 6.58
N LEU A 207 2.56 14.21 5.94
CA LEU A 207 2.54 13.64 4.59
C LEU A 207 1.72 14.49 3.64
N SER A 208 2.26 14.81 2.48
CA SER A 208 1.45 15.15 1.30
C SER A 208 1.29 13.89 0.46
N LEU A 209 0.05 13.48 0.21
CA LEU A 209 -0.26 12.25 -0.51
C LEU A 209 -0.68 12.55 -1.96
N PRO A 210 -0.29 11.73 -2.94
CA PRO A 210 -0.83 11.84 -4.28
C PRO A 210 -2.28 11.38 -4.30
N CYS A 211 -3.16 12.17 -4.93
CA CYS A 211 -4.57 11.81 -5.12
C CYS A 211 -4.87 11.67 -6.60
N ALA A 212 -4.89 10.43 -7.09
CA ALA A 212 -5.21 10.15 -8.49
C ALA A 212 -5.81 8.74 -8.65
N GLU A 213 -6.55 8.55 -9.74
CA GLU A 213 -7.07 7.25 -10.14
C GLU A 213 -5.93 6.22 -10.27
N GLY A 214 -6.12 5.01 -9.73
CA GLY A 214 -5.14 3.92 -9.80
C GLY A 214 -3.86 4.13 -8.99
N ILE A 215 -3.79 5.16 -8.14
CA ILE A 215 -2.67 5.42 -7.22
C ILE A 215 -3.07 5.04 -5.80
N TRP A 216 -2.20 4.33 -5.09
CA TRP A 216 -2.41 3.83 -3.71
C TRP A 216 -1.18 4.12 -2.82
N PRO A 217 -1.07 5.32 -2.22
CA PRO A 217 -0.05 5.62 -1.22
C PRO A 217 -0.37 4.94 0.12
N ALA A 218 0.68 4.46 0.79
CA ALA A 218 0.58 3.83 2.11
C ALA A 218 1.70 4.29 3.07
N PHE A 219 1.29 4.56 4.31
CA PHE A 219 2.15 4.72 5.50
C PHE A 219 1.65 3.78 6.59
N TRP A 220 2.48 2.81 6.94
CA TRP A 220 2.01 1.60 7.62
C TRP A 220 3.17 0.89 8.34
N LEU A 221 2.86 -0.17 9.07
CA LEU A 221 3.79 -0.88 9.92
C LEU A 221 3.69 -2.39 9.72
N LEU A 222 4.85 -3.05 9.76
CA LEU A 222 4.97 -4.51 9.83
C LEU A 222 6.03 -4.91 10.86
N PRO A 223 5.91 -6.09 11.48
CA PRO A 223 6.99 -6.71 12.23
C PRO A 223 8.32 -6.69 11.48
N ARG A 224 9.44 -6.54 12.18
CA ARG A 224 10.76 -6.77 11.58
C ARG A 224 10.87 -8.21 11.08
N GLU A 225 11.43 -8.39 9.89
CA GLU A 225 11.69 -9.71 9.32
C GLU A 225 12.69 -10.52 10.17
N PRO A 226 12.51 -11.86 10.25
CA PRO A 226 11.42 -12.63 9.66
C PRO A 226 10.13 -12.59 10.50
N TYR A 227 8.98 -12.61 9.82
CA TYR A 227 7.66 -12.72 10.45
C TYR A 227 6.71 -13.56 9.58
N VAL A 228 5.56 -13.95 10.15
CA VAL A 228 4.52 -14.70 9.42
C VAL A 228 3.30 -13.80 9.23
N TRP A 229 3.12 -13.30 8.00
CA TRP A 229 1.92 -12.56 7.63
C TRP A 229 0.75 -13.51 7.38
N PRO A 230 -0.49 -13.14 7.77
CA PRO A 230 -0.89 -11.94 8.51
C PRO A 230 -0.84 -12.12 10.03
N HIS A 231 -0.54 -13.33 10.52
CA HIS A 231 -0.68 -13.70 11.94
C HIS A 231 0.10 -12.81 12.92
N GLU A 232 1.27 -12.32 12.52
CA GLU A 232 2.09 -11.47 13.37
C GLU A 232 1.69 -9.98 13.35
N GLY A 233 0.72 -9.62 12.51
CA GLY A 233 0.09 -8.32 12.50
C GLY A 233 0.53 -7.40 11.35
N GLU A 234 -0.33 -6.45 11.03
CA GLU A 234 -0.11 -5.31 10.13
C GLU A 234 -0.98 -4.15 10.60
N ILE A 235 -0.44 -2.93 10.55
CA ILE A 235 -1.08 -1.70 11.00
C ILE A 235 -0.94 -0.66 9.90
N ASP A 236 -2.07 -0.22 9.36
CA ASP A 236 -2.10 0.78 8.31
C ASP A 236 -2.53 2.11 8.92
N ILE A 237 -1.64 3.10 8.88
CA ILE A 237 -1.86 4.40 9.50
C ILE A 237 -2.56 5.31 8.50
N ALA A 238 -2.03 5.35 7.28
CA ALA A 238 -2.60 6.08 6.17
C ALA A 238 -2.58 5.26 4.88
N GLU A 239 -3.76 4.85 4.43
CA GLU A 239 -3.97 4.36 3.07
C GLU A 239 -5.03 5.19 2.36
N SER A 240 -4.76 5.57 1.13
CA SER A 240 -5.73 6.19 0.24
C SER A 240 -5.62 5.51 -1.12
N TRP A 241 -6.68 5.49 -1.90
CA TRP A 241 -6.59 5.04 -3.28
C TRP A 241 -7.56 5.79 -4.18
N ASN A 242 -7.31 5.72 -5.48
CA ASN A 242 -8.17 6.31 -6.51
C ASN A 242 -8.43 7.82 -6.37
N GLY A 243 -7.64 8.53 -5.55
CA GLY A 243 -7.85 9.95 -5.26
C GLY A 243 -9.21 10.25 -4.61
N ASP A 244 -9.79 9.30 -3.88
CA ASP A 244 -11.11 9.46 -3.24
C ASP A 244 -11.11 10.41 -2.03
N CYS A 245 -9.93 10.95 -1.69
CA CYS A 245 -9.71 11.84 -0.55
C CYS A 245 -10.18 11.21 0.77
N LYS A 246 -10.03 9.89 0.90
CA LYS A 246 -10.37 9.14 2.09
C LYS A 246 -9.14 8.37 2.58
N ASN A 247 -8.88 8.52 3.87
CA ASN A 247 -7.90 7.70 4.58
C ASN A 247 -8.58 6.43 5.10
N HIS A 248 -7.91 5.30 4.95
CA HIS A 248 -8.28 4.03 5.57
C HIS A 248 -7.20 3.72 6.60
N SER A 249 -7.62 3.64 7.86
CA SER A 249 -6.79 3.16 8.96
C SER A 249 -7.19 1.71 9.22
N CYS A 250 -6.20 0.82 9.31
CA CYS A 250 -6.47 -0.61 9.33
C CYS A 250 -5.63 -1.34 10.39
N LEU A 251 -6.16 -2.47 10.86
CA LEU A 251 -5.48 -3.44 11.70
C LEU A 251 -5.79 -4.84 11.19
N HIS A 252 -4.74 -5.59 10.86
CA HIS A 252 -4.83 -6.94 10.33
C HIS A 252 -4.05 -7.94 11.17
N TRP A 253 -4.63 -9.12 11.45
CA TRP A 253 -3.93 -10.23 12.11
C TRP A 253 -4.48 -11.63 11.73
N GLY A 254 -5.23 -11.67 10.63
CA GLY A 254 -5.90 -12.85 10.08
C GLY A 254 -5.93 -12.78 8.57
N PHE A 255 -6.38 -13.87 7.93
CA PHE A 255 -6.55 -13.89 6.48
C PHE A 255 -7.88 -13.27 6.09
N TYR A 256 -7.96 -12.65 4.91
CA TYR A 256 -9.20 -12.06 4.43
C TYR A 256 -10.18 -13.15 3.96
N THR A 257 -10.81 -13.81 4.93
CA THR A 257 -11.84 -14.84 4.75
C THR A 257 -13.04 -14.54 5.64
N PRO A 258 -14.23 -15.09 5.35
CA PRO A 258 -15.40 -14.90 6.21
C PRO A 258 -15.17 -15.28 7.68
N GLU A 259 -14.34 -16.30 7.93
CA GLU A 259 -14.01 -16.79 9.28
C GLU A 259 -13.10 -15.84 10.07
N ASP A 260 -12.31 -15.04 9.36
CA ASP A 260 -11.32 -14.12 9.92
C ASP A 260 -11.70 -12.65 9.70
N ALA A 261 -12.92 -12.34 9.25
CA ALA A 261 -13.37 -10.98 8.95
C ALA A 261 -13.18 -10.00 10.13
N GLN A 262 -13.40 -10.47 11.37
CA GLN A 262 -13.16 -9.73 12.61
C GLN A 262 -11.68 -9.38 12.86
N LYS A 263 -10.76 -9.98 12.10
CA LYS A 263 -9.32 -9.74 12.13
C LYS A 263 -8.84 -8.78 11.05
N HIS A 264 -9.78 -8.15 10.33
CA HIS A 264 -9.55 -7.05 9.40
C HIS A 264 -10.41 -5.87 9.81
N LEU A 265 -9.87 -5.04 10.70
CA LEU A 265 -10.58 -3.87 11.19
C LEU A 265 -10.14 -2.65 10.41
N VAL A 266 -11.08 -1.94 9.81
CA VAL A 266 -10.84 -0.77 8.97
C VAL A 266 -11.76 0.37 9.36
N ARG A 267 -11.25 1.59 9.29
CA ARG A 267 -12.06 2.80 9.44
C ARG A 267 -11.67 3.86 8.42
N GLY A 268 -12.69 4.33 7.71
CA GLY A 268 -12.58 5.39 6.72
C GLY A 268 -12.73 6.78 7.33
N THR A 269 -11.81 7.69 7.02
CA THR A 269 -11.91 9.12 7.36
C THR A 269 -11.81 9.95 6.09
N HIS A 270 -12.84 10.72 5.79
CA HIS A 270 -12.83 11.63 4.63
C HIS A 270 -12.02 12.89 4.96
N ILE A 271 -11.10 13.26 4.07
CA ILE A 271 -10.21 14.42 4.17
C ILE A 271 -10.34 15.22 2.86
N PRO A 272 -11.34 16.10 2.73
CA PRO A 272 -11.67 16.77 1.47
C PRO A 272 -10.52 17.56 0.85
N ASP A 273 -9.59 18.03 1.69
CA ASP A 273 -8.45 18.85 1.30
C ASP A 273 -7.13 18.07 1.21
N MET A 274 -7.17 16.73 1.23
CA MET A 274 -6.00 15.86 1.11
C MET A 274 -5.05 16.23 -0.04
N PRO A 275 -5.51 16.58 -1.26
CA PRO A 275 -4.60 16.92 -2.36
C PRO A 275 -3.84 18.25 -2.19
N TYR A 276 -4.25 19.10 -1.25
CA TYR A 276 -3.84 20.51 -1.21
C TYR A 276 -2.90 20.87 -0.05
N ARG A 277 -2.60 19.92 0.85
CA ARG A 277 -1.75 20.18 2.02
C ARG A 277 -1.01 18.94 2.52
N ALA A 278 -0.11 19.16 3.48
CA ALA A 278 0.37 18.08 4.33
C ALA A 278 -0.69 17.75 5.40
N ILE A 279 -0.88 16.46 5.63
CA ILE A 279 -1.73 15.91 6.69
C ILE A 279 -0.81 15.34 7.77
N ARG A 280 -1.15 15.61 9.03
CA ARG A 280 -0.48 14.97 10.15
C ARG A 280 -1.16 13.64 10.47
N TYR A 281 -0.37 12.58 10.50
CA TYR A 281 -0.77 11.26 10.97
C TYR A 281 0.00 10.92 12.25
N ASP A 282 -0.70 10.44 13.27
CA ASP A 282 -0.06 9.89 14.46
C ASP A 282 -0.60 8.48 14.72
N PHE A 283 0.31 7.56 15.05
CA PHE A 283 -0.01 6.25 15.59
C PHE A 283 0.55 6.13 16.99
N VAL A 284 -0.30 5.86 17.97
CA VAL A 284 0.04 5.81 19.39
C VAL A 284 -0.19 4.41 19.91
N TRP A 285 0.79 3.87 20.61
CA TRP A 285 0.68 2.56 21.26
C TRP A 285 1.03 2.66 22.74
N GLN A 286 0.26 1.94 23.57
CA GLN A 286 0.55 1.75 24.98
C GLN A 286 0.41 0.27 25.34
N CYS A 287 1.55 -0.43 25.39
CA CYS A 287 1.66 -1.88 25.53
C CYS A 287 2.57 -2.30 26.71
N SER A 288 3.05 -1.37 27.54
CA SER A 288 3.85 -1.68 28.73
C SER A 288 3.11 -2.54 29.77
N GLY A 289 1.77 -2.45 29.81
CA GLY A 289 0.93 -3.26 30.69
C GLY A 289 0.66 -4.70 30.22
N THR A 290 1.12 -5.07 29.02
CA THR A 290 0.90 -6.43 28.48
C THR A 290 2.10 -7.33 28.74
N ARG A 291 1.95 -8.64 28.61
CA ARG A 291 3.08 -9.57 28.69
C ARG A 291 3.51 -10.02 27.29
N ASP A 292 4.77 -10.38 27.20
CA ASP A 292 5.31 -11.20 26.11
C ASP A 292 5.03 -12.67 26.44
N ARG A 293 4.67 -13.46 25.43
CA ARG A 293 4.46 -14.91 25.52
C ARG A 293 5.78 -15.69 25.63
N GLY A 294 6.92 -15.02 25.46
CA GLY A 294 8.26 -15.61 25.49
C GLY A 294 8.75 -16.13 24.14
N ASP A 295 7.93 -16.02 23.10
CA ASP A 295 8.27 -16.28 21.69
C ASP A 295 8.38 -14.97 20.86
N GLY A 296 8.40 -13.82 21.55
CA GLY A 296 8.41 -12.49 20.95
C GLY A 296 7.04 -12.02 20.46
N LYS A 297 5.95 -12.70 20.85
CA LYS A 297 4.57 -12.31 20.52
C LYS A 297 3.84 -11.80 21.75
N SER A 298 2.95 -10.85 21.53
CA SER A 298 2.16 -10.23 22.60
C SER A 298 1.07 -11.16 23.11
N GLU A 299 0.83 -11.16 24.42
CA GLU A 299 -0.41 -11.69 25.01
C GLU A 299 -1.65 -10.88 24.59
N GLY A 300 -1.48 -9.70 23.97
CA GLY A 300 -2.54 -8.81 23.52
C GLY A 300 -3.00 -7.84 24.61
N GLY A 301 -3.98 -6.99 24.26
CA GLY A 301 -4.60 -6.05 25.21
C GLY A 301 -3.92 -4.68 25.34
N GLY A 302 -2.85 -4.43 24.58
CA GLY A 302 -2.22 -3.10 24.51
C GLY A 302 -3.14 -2.12 23.78
N ARG A 303 -3.07 -0.83 24.09
CA ARG A 303 -3.95 0.18 23.48
C ARG A 303 -3.30 0.77 22.23
N LEU A 304 -3.97 0.70 21.09
CA LEU A 304 -3.54 1.24 19.80
C LEU A 304 -4.51 2.34 19.34
N MET A 305 -4.00 3.50 18.93
CA MET A 305 -4.85 4.61 18.49
C MET A 305 -4.25 5.37 17.30
N TRP A 306 -5.10 5.69 16.34
CA TRP A 306 -4.79 6.42 15.12
C TRP A 306 -5.35 7.84 15.22
N TYR A 307 -4.55 8.80 14.76
CA TYR A 307 -4.93 10.20 14.70
C TYR A 307 -4.69 10.77 13.30
N ILE A 308 -5.58 11.69 12.91
CA ILE A 308 -5.45 12.49 11.71
C ILE A 308 -5.65 13.95 12.10
N ASP A 309 -4.66 14.79 11.83
CA ASP A 309 -4.60 16.20 12.26
C ASP A 309 -4.92 16.37 13.75
N GLY A 310 -4.36 15.47 14.57
CA GLY A 310 -4.56 15.44 16.01
C GLY A 310 -5.95 14.99 16.47
N ARG A 311 -6.86 14.58 15.59
CA ARG A 311 -8.16 14.01 15.98
C ARG A 311 -8.07 12.48 16.04
N PRO A 312 -8.53 11.83 17.11
CA PRO A 312 -8.56 10.37 17.17
C PRO A 312 -9.61 9.83 16.18
N VAL A 313 -9.20 8.92 15.29
CA VAL A 313 -10.06 8.41 14.21
C VAL A 313 -10.34 6.92 14.31
N MET A 314 -9.50 6.16 15.01
CA MET A 314 -9.68 4.73 15.24
C MET A 314 -8.89 4.32 16.46
N LYS A 315 -9.43 3.42 17.26
CA LYS A 315 -8.70 2.73 18.32
C LYS A 315 -8.93 1.23 18.22
N ASN A 316 -8.03 0.44 18.79
CA ASN A 316 -8.22 -0.99 19.01
C ASN A 316 -7.29 -1.50 20.10
N LEU A 317 -7.60 -2.67 20.65
CA LEU A 317 -6.65 -3.42 21.44
C LEU A 317 -5.70 -4.21 20.52
N ALA A 318 -4.41 -4.24 20.86
CA ALA A 318 -3.41 -5.07 20.21
C ALA A 318 -3.84 -6.54 20.28
N PRO A 319 -3.97 -7.24 19.14
CA PRO A 319 -4.48 -8.60 19.15
C PRO A 319 -3.49 -9.59 19.78
N PRO A 320 -3.98 -10.59 20.54
CA PRO A 320 -3.15 -11.67 21.06
C PRO A 320 -2.46 -12.43 19.92
N GLY A 321 -1.15 -12.66 20.04
CA GLY A 321 -0.36 -13.47 19.10
C GLY A 321 0.29 -12.68 17.97
N THR A 322 0.04 -11.37 17.89
CA THR A 322 0.82 -10.45 17.04
C THR A 322 2.22 -10.24 17.62
N ARG A 323 3.18 -9.82 16.77
CA ARG A 323 4.54 -9.47 17.21
C ARG A 323 4.50 -8.36 18.26
N CYS A 324 5.36 -8.41 19.27
CA CYS A 324 5.52 -7.30 20.22
C CYS A 324 5.81 -5.97 19.49
N ILE A 325 5.08 -4.92 19.83
CA ILE A 325 5.00 -3.67 19.05
C ILE A 325 6.37 -2.97 18.89
N GLU A 326 7.26 -3.12 19.86
CA GLU A 326 8.63 -2.60 19.83
C GLU A 326 9.49 -3.15 18.68
N ASP A 327 9.13 -4.29 18.11
CA ASP A 327 9.85 -4.93 16.99
C ASP A 327 9.32 -4.52 15.61
N TRP A 328 8.30 -3.65 15.55
CA TRP A 328 7.70 -3.25 14.28
C TRP A 328 8.52 -2.18 13.59
N THR A 329 8.53 -2.21 12.27
CA THR A 329 9.20 -1.27 11.38
C THR A 329 8.17 -0.39 10.67
N VAL A 330 8.63 0.77 10.20
CA VAL A 330 7.84 1.75 9.47
C VAL A 330 7.98 1.52 7.98
N LEU A 331 6.87 1.52 7.25
CA LEU A 331 6.83 1.36 5.81
C LEU A 331 6.20 2.58 5.12
N LEU A 332 6.77 2.91 3.96
CA LEU A 332 6.30 3.97 3.06
C LEU A 332 6.37 3.44 1.63
N ASN A 333 5.26 3.50 0.89
CA ASN A 333 5.25 3.18 -0.54
C ASN A 333 4.11 3.90 -1.27
N ILE A 334 4.19 3.87 -2.60
CA ILE A 334 3.06 4.16 -3.48
C ILE A 334 2.88 2.95 -4.40
N ALA A 335 1.81 2.20 -4.19
CA ALA A 335 1.37 1.17 -5.13
C ALA A 335 0.57 1.79 -6.29
N MET A 336 0.50 1.07 -7.40
CA MET A 336 -0.29 1.41 -8.57
C MET A 336 -1.21 0.26 -8.95
N GLY A 337 -2.48 0.56 -9.19
CA GLY A 337 -3.51 -0.47 -9.40
C GLY A 337 -3.77 -1.29 -8.14
N GLY A 338 -3.92 -2.60 -8.31
CA GLY A 338 -4.27 -3.52 -7.23
C GLY A 338 -5.77 -3.64 -6.94
N ASN A 339 -6.10 -4.60 -6.08
CA ASN A 339 -7.48 -4.98 -5.76
C ASN A 339 -8.33 -3.79 -5.28
N VAL A 340 -7.77 -2.94 -4.42
CA VAL A 340 -8.44 -1.75 -3.87
C VAL A 340 -8.71 -0.68 -4.94
N CYS A 341 -7.89 -0.64 -6.00
CA CYS A 341 -8.11 0.25 -7.14
C CYS A 341 -9.18 -0.26 -8.12
N GLN A 342 -9.70 -1.49 -7.94
CA GLN A 342 -10.82 -2.03 -8.72
C GLN A 342 -10.61 -1.97 -10.24
N GLY A 343 -9.40 -2.35 -10.69
CA GLY A 343 -9.03 -2.38 -12.11
C GLY A 343 -8.71 -1.03 -12.74
N LYS A 344 -8.66 0.05 -11.94
CA LYS A 344 -8.22 1.36 -12.39
C LYS A 344 -6.70 1.44 -12.43
N ASN A 345 -6.18 1.93 -13.56
CA ASN A 345 -4.75 2.16 -13.75
C ASN A 345 -4.45 3.66 -13.77
N PRO A 346 -3.29 4.08 -13.26
CA PRO A 346 -2.91 5.48 -13.30
C PRO A 346 -2.62 5.96 -14.72
N ARG A 347 -2.80 7.27 -14.94
CA ARG A 347 -2.38 7.93 -16.18
C ARG A 347 -0.87 8.09 -16.21
N ASP A 348 -0.31 8.23 -17.41
CA ASP A 348 1.09 8.61 -17.62
C ASP A 348 1.45 9.87 -16.81
N GLY A 349 2.49 9.77 -15.98
CA GLY A 349 2.90 10.84 -15.09
C GLY A 349 3.73 10.39 -13.88
N ALA A 350 4.04 11.36 -13.03
CA ALA A 350 4.72 11.17 -11.75
C ALA A 350 3.77 11.54 -10.60
N TYR A 351 3.77 10.72 -9.55
CA TYR A 351 2.91 10.87 -8.39
C TYR A 351 3.77 10.80 -7.13
N ASP A 352 3.80 11.89 -6.38
CA ASP A 352 4.70 12.05 -5.24
C ASP A 352 3.96 11.96 -3.92
N MET A 353 4.45 11.11 -3.03
CA MET A 353 4.24 11.23 -1.60
C MET A 353 5.45 11.98 -1.02
N VAL A 354 5.19 13.08 -0.33
CA VAL A 354 6.22 13.90 0.31
C VAL A 354 6.11 13.77 1.81
N VAL A 355 7.17 13.26 2.44
CA VAL A 355 7.32 13.17 3.90
C VAL A 355 8.06 14.40 4.38
N HIS A 356 7.33 15.30 5.03
CA HIS A 356 7.85 16.57 5.55
C HIS A 356 8.53 16.42 6.91
N ASP A 357 8.02 15.52 7.75
CA ASP A 357 8.61 15.13 9.03
C ASP A 357 8.17 13.69 9.35
N LEU A 358 9.03 12.96 10.05
CA LEU A 358 8.79 11.61 10.53
C LEU A 358 9.58 11.42 11.82
N HIS A 359 8.94 11.05 12.92
CA HIS A 359 9.64 10.84 14.17
C HIS A 359 8.88 9.92 15.13
N MET A 360 9.59 9.37 16.10
CA MET A 360 9.01 8.65 17.23
C MET A 360 9.29 9.37 18.54
N SER A 361 8.26 9.49 19.39
CA SER A 361 8.32 10.14 20.69
C SER A 361 7.83 9.22 21.82
N GLU A 362 8.31 9.49 23.04
CA GLU A 362 7.99 8.69 24.24
C GLU A 362 6.50 8.77 24.66
N ALA A 363 5.76 9.74 24.13
CA ALA A 363 4.34 9.95 24.37
C ALA A 363 3.70 10.71 23.19
N PRO A 364 2.37 10.66 23.02
CA PRO A 364 1.66 11.51 22.06
C PRO A 364 1.63 12.97 22.52
N ASP A 365 1.33 13.88 21.60
CA ASP A 365 1.07 15.29 21.93
C ASP A 365 -0.05 15.42 22.96
N GLY A 366 0.18 16.22 24.01
CA GLY A 366 -0.73 16.31 25.16
C GLY A 366 -0.57 15.18 26.19
N GLY A 367 0.32 14.22 25.93
CA GLY A 367 0.71 13.16 26.86
C GLY A 367 -0.36 12.08 27.08
N TRP A 368 -0.04 11.14 27.97
CA TRP A 368 -0.91 10.02 28.33
C TRP A 368 -2.29 10.42 28.91
N PRO A 369 -2.44 11.50 29.70
CA PRO A 369 -3.77 11.92 30.16
C PRO A 369 -4.72 12.30 29.01
N ARG A 370 -4.20 12.96 27.96
CA ARG A 370 -5.00 13.23 26.76
C ARG A 370 -5.32 11.94 26.03
N PHE A 371 -4.34 11.05 25.86
CA PHE A 371 -4.57 9.73 25.26
C PHE A 371 -5.67 8.95 25.99
N ASP A 372 -5.68 8.97 27.32
CA ASP A 372 -6.71 8.31 28.14
C ASP A 372 -8.10 8.91 27.92
N ASN A 373 -8.19 10.24 27.83
CA ASN A 373 -9.43 10.92 27.49
C ASN A 373 -9.90 10.56 26.06
N ASP A 374 -9.00 10.65 25.08
CA ASP A 374 -9.30 10.35 23.69
C ASP A 374 -9.70 8.88 23.52
N TRP A 375 -9.09 7.97 24.27
CA TRP A 375 -9.41 6.54 24.28
C TRP A 375 -10.89 6.27 24.63
N GLN A 376 -11.48 7.06 25.52
CA GLN A 376 -12.89 6.87 25.92
C GLN A 376 -13.87 7.27 24.81
N HIS A 377 -13.48 8.19 23.93
CA HIS A 377 -14.35 8.80 22.92
C HIS A 377 -14.01 8.36 21.51
N CYS A 378 -12.81 7.84 21.29
CA CYS A 378 -12.37 7.36 20.00
C CYS A 378 -13.18 6.11 19.63
N PRO A 379 -13.72 6.05 18.41
CA PRO A 379 -14.41 4.89 17.89
C PRO A 379 -13.45 3.74 17.62
N ASP A 380 -13.93 2.51 17.80
CA ASP A 380 -13.19 1.30 17.45
C ASP A 380 -13.10 1.13 15.93
N GLY A 381 -12.17 0.29 15.48
CA GLY A 381 -12.17 -0.20 14.09
C GLY A 381 -13.43 -1.01 13.78
N ALA A 382 -13.88 -0.97 12.52
CA ALA A 382 -15.05 -1.72 12.08
C ALA A 382 -14.64 -2.87 11.16
N MET A 383 -15.38 -3.97 11.17
CA MET A 383 -15.21 -5.02 10.15
C MET A 383 -15.52 -4.43 8.77
N MET A 384 -14.73 -4.79 7.77
CA MET A 384 -14.94 -4.38 6.37
C MET A 384 -16.12 -5.11 5.72
#